data_AF-A0A087T7B8-F1
#
_entry.id   AF-A0A087T7B8-F1
#
_cell.length_a   1.000
_cell.length_b   1.000
_cell.length_c   1.000
_cell.angle_alpha   90.00
_cell.angle_beta   90.00
_cell.angle_gamma   90.00
#
_symmetry.space_group_name_H-M   'P 1'
#
loop_
_entity.id
_entity.type
_entity.pdbx_description
1 polymer ?
#
loop_
_entity_poly.entity_id
_entity_poly.type
_entity_poly.pdbx_seq_one_letter_code
_entity_poly.pdbx_strand_id
1 'polypeptide(L)' 'MQTYMMDEKYVCMVCGKMFSMKGNLSVHMLIHTGERPHQCESCLKVFRHRNSLNRHKRTRHR' A
#
# COMPACT_ATOMS: atom_id res chain seq x y z
N MET A 1 6.70 -1.69 -14.13
CA MET A 1 7.37 -3.01 -14.31
C MET A 1 8.36 -3.21 -13.16
N GLN A 2 7.90 -3.64 -11.98
CA GLN A 2 8.75 -3.81 -10.77
C GLN A 2 8.43 -5.10 -9.98
N THR A 3 7.96 -6.14 -10.68
CA THR A 3 7.55 -7.42 -10.09
C THR A 3 7.90 -8.55 -11.06
N TYR A 4 8.48 -9.65 -10.59
CA TYR A 4 8.54 -10.91 -11.34
C TYR A 4 7.84 -12.03 -10.54
N MET A 5 7.25 -12.98 -11.26
CA MET A 5 6.52 -14.11 -10.67
C MET A 5 7.45 -15.32 -10.60
N MET A 6 7.64 -15.86 -9.40
CA MET A 6 8.36 -17.11 -9.19
C MET A 6 7.43 -18.02 -8.39
N ASP A 7 6.93 -19.07 -9.03
CA ASP A 7 6.20 -20.16 -8.38
C ASP A 7 5.01 -19.69 -7.51
N GLU A 8 4.03 -19.06 -8.15
CA GLU A 8 2.81 -18.50 -7.52
C GLU A 8 3.03 -17.37 -6.48
N LYS A 9 4.27 -16.86 -6.34
CA LYS A 9 4.58 -15.73 -5.45
C LYS A 9 4.91 -14.46 -6.22
N TYR A 10 4.49 -13.34 -5.62
CA TYR A 10 4.77 -12.00 -6.09
C TYR A 10 5.99 -11.46 -5.37
N VAL A 11 7.09 -11.24 -6.09
CA VAL A 11 8.37 -10.81 -5.49
C VAL A 11 8.63 -9.33 -5.74
N CYS A 12 9.04 -8.63 -4.68
CA CYS A 12 9.53 -7.26 -4.76
C CYS A 12 10.95 -7.25 -5.35
N MET A 13 11.14 -6.58 -6.48
CA MET A 13 12.46 -6.50 -7.11
C MET A 13 13.45 -5.56 -6.39
N VAL A 14 12.98 -4.73 -5.46
CA VAL A 14 13.83 -3.77 -4.73
C VAL A 14 14.50 -4.43 -3.52
N CYS A 15 13.77 -5.29 -2.80
CA CYS A 15 14.27 -5.90 -1.56
C CYS A 15 14.13 -7.43 -1.49
N GLY A 16 13.67 -8.08 -2.57
CA GLY A 16 13.52 -9.53 -2.65
C GLY A 16 12.37 -10.12 -1.82
N LYS A 17 11.55 -9.29 -1.15
CA LYS A 17 10.43 -9.80 -0.34
C LYS A 17 9.38 -10.50 -1.19
N MET A 18 8.94 -11.66 -0.71
CA MET A 18 7.89 -12.45 -1.33
C MET A 18 6.53 -12.17 -0.70
N PHE A 19 5.50 -12.11 -1.54
CA PHE A 19 4.11 -11.92 -1.15
C PHE A 19 3.23 -12.97 -1.81
N SER A 20 2.22 -13.46 -1.08
CA SER A 20 1.24 -14.42 -1.59
C SER A 20 0.19 -13.78 -2.51
N MET A 21 0.04 -12.46 -2.48
CA MET A 21 -0.96 -11.74 -3.27
C MET A 21 -0.37 -10.51 -3.95
N LYS A 22 -0.76 -10.26 -5.20
CA LYS A 22 -0.35 -9.09 -5.99
C LYS A 22 -0.69 -7.78 -5.27
N GLY A 23 -1.87 -7.71 -4.64
CA GLY A 23 -2.30 -6.54 -3.89
C GLY A 23 -1.35 -6.20 -2.74
N ASN A 24 -0.86 -7.20 -2.01
CA ASN A 24 0.10 -7.01 -0.92
C ASN A 24 1.45 -6.49 -1.45
N LEU A 25 1.92 -7.03 -2.57
CA LEU A 25 3.13 -6.51 -3.22
C LEU A 25 2.92 -5.07 -3.70
N SER A 26 1.80 -4.77 -4.34
CA SER A 26 1.50 -3.41 -4.83
C SER A 26 1.50 -2.39 -3.69
N VAL A 27 0.89 -2.72 -2.56
CA VAL A 27 0.90 -1.86 -1.37
C VAL A 27 2.28 -1.80 -0.72
N HIS A 28 3.05 -2.88 -0.77
CA HIS A 28 4.44 -2.88 -0.32
C HIS A 28 5.31 -1.92 -1.13
N MET A 29 5.11 -1.85 -2.45
CA MET A 29 5.86 -0.93 -3.32
C MET A 29 5.70 0.55 -2.93
N LEU A 30 4.57 0.92 -2.32
CA LEU A 30 4.35 2.26 -1.76
C LEU A 30 5.34 2.64 -0.65
N ILE A 31 6.05 1.67 -0.06
CA ILE A 31 7.14 1.95 0.89
C ILE A 31 8.38 2.45 0.15
N HIS A 32 8.67 1.89 -1.02
CA HIS A 32 9.83 2.24 -1.82
C HIS A 32 9.60 3.52 -2.61
N THR A 33 8.39 3.73 -3.15
CA THR A 33 8.05 4.96 -3.90
C THR A 33 7.69 6.13 -2.98
N GLY A 34 7.38 5.87 -1.71
CA GLY A 34 6.87 6.88 -0.79
C GLY A 34 5.45 7.36 -1.08
N GLU A 35 4.80 6.82 -2.11
CA GLU A 35 3.43 7.19 -2.50
C GLU A 35 2.42 6.83 -1.41
N ARG A 36 1.41 7.68 -1.27
CA ARG A 36 0.31 7.50 -0.32
C ARG A 36 -1.02 7.77 -1.01
N PRO A 37 -1.58 6.76 -1.70
CA PRO A 37 -2.70 6.95 -2.62
C PRO A 37 -4.03 7.27 -1.93
N HIS A 38 -4.14 7.09 -0.61
CA HIS A 38 -5.39 7.28 0.10
C HIS A 38 -5.39 8.59 0.87
N GLN A 39 -6.02 9.61 0.31
CA GLN A 39 -6.16 10.92 0.93
C GLN A 39 -7.48 11.06 1.69
N CYS A 40 -7.44 11.73 2.84
CA CYS A 40 -8.63 12.20 3.52
C CYS A 40 -9.08 13.54 2.92
N GLU A 41 -10.30 13.62 2.40
CA GLU A 41 -10.79 14.87 1.79
C GLU A 41 -11.01 15.99 2.82
N SER A 42 -11.29 15.64 4.08
CA SER A 42 -11.58 16.62 5.14
C SER A 42 -10.35 17.33 5.69
N CYS A 43 -9.18 16.69 5.68
CA CYS A 43 -7.94 17.27 6.24
C CYS A 43 -6.69 17.07 5.36
N LEU A 44 -6.88 16.56 4.14
CA LEU A 44 -5.85 16.28 3.14
C LEU A 44 -4.74 15.31 3.60
N LYS A 45 -4.90 14.66 4.75
CA LYS A 45 -3.92 13.70 5.27
C LYS A 45 -3.90 12.44 4.41
N VAL A 46 -2.71 12.01 4.00
CA VAL A 46 -2.49 10.86 3.12
C VAL A 46 -2.05 9.60 3.88
N PHE A 47 -2.55 8.45 3.45
CA PHE A 47 -2.38 7.13 4.05
C PHE A 47 -1.94 6.10 3.01
N ARG A 48 -1.14 5.13 3.46
CA ARG A 48 -0.70 4.00 2.62
C ARG A 48 -1.79 2.95 2.41
N HIS A 49 -2.69 2.78 3.39
CA HIS A 49 -3.74 1.74 3.36
C HIS A 49 -5.13 2.35 3.52
N ARG A 50 -6.10 1.82 2.77
CA ARG A 50 -7.53 2.20 2.87
C ARG A 50 -8.08 2.02 4.29
N ASN A 51 -7.72 0.94 4.98
CA ASN A 51 -8.17 0.68 6.34
C ASN A 51 -7.67 1.75 7.33
N SER A 52 -6.46 2.28 7.12
CA SER A 52 -5.93 3.38 7.92
C SER A 52 -6.71 4.68 7.69
N LEU A 53 -7.05 4.99 6.44
CA LEU A 53 -7.89 6.14 6.09
C LEU A 53 -9.30 6.01 6.71
N ASN A 54 -9.93 4.84 6.59
CA ASN A 54 -11.27 4.59 7.13
C ASN A 54 -11.31 4.77 8.65
N ARG A 55 -10.31 4.22 9.37
CA ARG A 55 -10.17 4.41 10.82
C ARG A 55 -9.97 5.88 11.18
N HIS A 56 -9.15 6.59 10.41
CA HIS A 56 -8.94 8.01 10.58
C HIS A 56 -10.24 8.81 10.39
N LYS A 57 -10.97 8.60 9.28
CA LYS A 57 -12.28 9.24 9.03
C LYS A 57 -13.24 9.02 10.21
N ARG A 58 -13.39 7.77 10.66
CA ARG A 58 -14.29 7.40 11.77
C ARG A 58 -13.93 8.04 13.11
N THR A 59 -12.64 8.25 13.40
CA THR A 59 -12.17 8.73 14.71
C THR A 59 -11.89 10.22 14.77
N ARG A 60 -11.60 10.86 13.63
CA ARG A 60 -11.18 12.26 13.55
C ARG A 60 -12.19 13.19 12.86
N HIS A 61 -13.13 12.63 12.10
CA HIS A 61 -14.11 13.39 11.32
C HIS A 61 -15.53 12.83 11.49
N ARG A 62 -15.84 12.36 12.71
CA ARG A 62 -17.17 11.84 13.04
C ARG A 62 -18.20 12.97 13.10
#